data_AF-A0A6I1JTC2-F1
#
_entry.id   AF-A0A6I1JTC2-F1
#
_cell.length_a   1.000
_cell.length_b   1.000
_cell.length_c   1.000
_cell.angle_alpha   90.00
_cell.angle_beta   90.00
_cell.angle_gamma   90.00
#
_symmetry.space_group_name_H-M   'P 1'
#
loop_
_entity.id
_entity.type
_entity.pdbx_description
1 polymer ?
#
loop_
_entity_poly.entity_id
_entity_poly.type
_entity_poly.pdbx_seq_one_letter_code
_entity_poly.pdbx_strand_id
1 'polypeptide(L)'
;MDDDEVAFLRHKAANDPAFPARREEAWGQIVAALDGLLVPSGYTLSSTTWSRVTTQGKSAVHLQRNRYGWDVQIILRFVTPDGEPDVTLAEFFERAESDPGTLAFVDVLDRPDCLNLVVDILREQALPWFDALHFPQG
;
A
#
# COMPACT_ATOMS: atom_id res chain seq x y z
N MET A 1 -0.46 -14.18 -15.69
CA MET A 1 -0.51 -15.11 -14.57
C MET A 1 -1.88 -15.77 -14.61
N ASP A 2 -1.94 -17.07 -14.85
CA ASP A 2 -3.17 -17.81 -15.09
C ASP A 2 -3.98 -17.97 -13.79
N ASP A 3 -5.30 -17.77 -13.88
CA ASP A 3 -6.25 -17.80 -12.75
C ASP A 3 -6.16 -19.11 -11.92
N ASP A 4 -5.78 -20.21 -12.57
CA ASP A 4 -5.57 -21.54 -12.01
C ASP A 4 -4.37 -21.61 -11.03
N GLU A 5 -3.28 -20.89 -11.31
CA GLU A 5 -2.09 -20.88 -10.45
C GLU A 5 -2.34 -20.11 -9.16
N VAL A 6 -3.07 -18.99 -9.28
CA VAL A 6 -3.52 -18.19 -8.13
C VAL A 6 -4.50 -18.98 -7.28
N ALA A 7 -5.43 -19.74 -7.88
CA ALA A 7 -6.35 -20.61 -7.16
C ALA A 7 -5.63 -21.76 -6.44
N PHE A 8 -4.63 -22.39 -7.06
CA PHE A 8 -3.84 -23.46 -6.44
C PHE A 8 -3.00 -22.98 -5.26
N LEU A 9 -2.33 -21.82 -5.40
CA LEU A 9 -1.56 -21.22 -4.31
C LEU A 9 -2.46 -20.82 -3.14
N ARG A 10 -3.65 -20.28 -3.40
CA ARG A 10 -4.68 -19.99 -2.37
C ARG A 10 -5.13 -21.25 -1.65
N HIS A 11 -5.37 -22.35 -2.37
CA HIS A 11 -5.82 -23.62 -1.79
C HIS A 11 -4.74 -24.29 -0.93
N LYS A 12 -3.47 -24.21 -1.35
CA LYS A 12 -2.32 -24.73 -0.61
C LYS A 12 -2.06 -23.92 0.67
N ALA A 13 -2.13 -22.60 0.57
CA ALA A 13 -1.91 -21.71 1.71
C ALA A 13 -3.08 -21.75 2.72
N ALA A 14 -4.32 -22.04 2.28
CA ALA A 14 -5.47 -22.27 3.17
C ALA A 14 -5.34 -23.50 4.08
N ASN A 15 -4.48 -24.45 3.69
CA ASN A 15 -4.20 -25.65 4.47
C ASN A 15 -2.79 -25.64 5.10
N ASP A 16 -2.04 -24.55 4.95
CA ASP A 16 -0.70 -24.42 5.52
C ASP A 16 -0.82 -23.87 6.97
N PRO A 17 -0.46 -24.65 7.99
CA PRO A 17 -0.59 -24.23 9.38
C PRO A 17 0.38 -23.10 9.77
N ALA A 18 1.42 -22.84 8.97
CA ALA A 18 2.36 -21.74 9.17
C ALA A 18 1.90 -20.43 8.49
N PHE A 19 0.86 -20.48 7.65
CA PHE A 19 0.33 -19.31 6.95
C PHE A 19 -0.03 -18.14 7.88
N PRO A 20 -0.65 -18.34 9.06
CA PRO A 20 -0.93 -17.23 9.98
C PRO A 20 0.34 -16.48 10.43
N ALA A 21 1.40 -17.22 10.77
CA ALA A 21 2.67 -16.64 11.20
C ALA A 21 3.37 -15.91 10.04
N ARG A 22 3.39 -16.52 8.85
CA ARG A 22 3.93 -15.91 7.63
C ARG A 22 3.20 -14.63 7.25
N ARG A 23 1.88 -14.61 7.40
CA ARG A 23 1.08 -13.41 7.18
C ARG A 23 1.47 -12.28 8.14
N GLU A 24 1.68 -12.59 9.42
CA GLU A 24 2.10 -11.57 10.40
C GLU A 24 3.53 -11.07 10.13
N GLU A 25 4.43 -11.95 9.71
CA GLU A 25 5.78 -11.59 9.27
C GLU A 25 5.75 -10.65 8.05
N ALA A 26 5.02 -11.04 7.00
CA ALA A 26 4.84 -10.23 5.79
C ALA A 26 4.22 -8.86 6.11
N TRP A 27 3.19 -8.84 6.97
CA TRP A 27 2.60 -7.60 7.46
C TRP A 27 3.63 -6.71 8.16
N GLY A 28 4.46 -7.29 9.02
CA GLY A 28 5.55 -6.57 9.70
C GLY A 28 6.54 -5.94 8.72
N GLN A 29 6.92 -6.66 7.65
CA GLN A 29 7.81 -6.13 6.62
C GLN A 29 7.18 -4.97 5.84
N ILE A 30 5.91 -5.10 5.45
CA ILE A 30 5.17 -4.03 4.75
C ILE A 30 5.09 -2.78 5.62
N VAL A 31 4.71 -2.93 6.89
CA VAL A 31 4.62 -1.80 7.83
C VAL A 31 5.98 -1.14 8.01
N ALA A 32 7.06 -1.91 8.21
CA ALA A 32 8.40 -1.35 8.41
C ALA A 32 8.90 -0.59 7.15
N ALA A 33 8.64 -1.13 5.96
CA ALA A 33 9.01 -0.49 4.70
C ALA A 33 8.26 0.83 4.47
N LEU A 34 6.95 0.85 4.73
CA LEU A 34 6.15 2.07 4.65
C LEU A 34 6.53 3.09 5.72
N ASP A 35 6.78 2.65 6.94
CA ASP A 35 7.17 3.54 8.03
C ASP A 35 8.50 4.25 7.72
N GLY A 36 9.49 3.49 7.23
CA GLY A 36 10.78 4.02 6.80
C GLY A 36 10.69 5.03 5.64
N LEU A 37 9.61 4.99 4.85
CA LEU A 37 9.35 5.95 3.78
C LEU A 37 8.53 7.18 4.26
N LEU A 38 7.46 6.93 5.00
CA LEU A 38 6.42 7.90 5.30
C LEU A 38 6.72 8.75 6.53
N VAL A 39 7.34 8.19 7.57
CA VAL A 39 7.70 8.94 8.78
C VAL A 39 8.69 10.08 8.49
N PRO A 40 9.79 9.86 7.72
CA PRO A 40 10.67 10.96 7.31
C PRO A 40 9.96 12.04 6.47
N SER A 41 8.89 11.66 5.77
CA SER A 41 8.07 12.56 4.96
C SER A 41 7.02 13.32 5.78
N GLY A 42 7.01 13.17 7.10
CA GLY A 42 6.12 13.89 8.02
C GLY A 42 4.75 13.24 8.23
N TYR A 43 4.57 11.98 7.81
CA TYR A 43 3.36 11.23 8.13
C TYR A 43 3.45 10.61 9.51
N THR A 44 2.30 10.51 10.18
CA THR A 44 2.17 9.82 11.47
C THR A 44 1.29 8.59 11.29
N LEU A 45 1.75 7.44 11.80
CA LEU A 45 1.00 6.18 11.80
C LEU A 45 -0.05 6.19 12.92
N SER A 46 -1.30 5.89 12.56
CA SER A 46 -2.40 5.56 13.46
C SER A 46 -3.06 4.27 13.00
N SER A 47 -2.95 3.21 13.80
CA SER A 47 -3.43 1.85 13.47
C SER A 47 -2.81 1.31 12.18
N THR A 48 -3.48 1.45 11.05
CA THR A 48 -3.02 0.99 9.73
C THR A 48 -2.99 2.12 8.69
N THR A 49 -3.05 3.37 9.16
CA THR A 49 -3.08 4.57 8.31
C THR A 49 -1.98 5.52 8.69
N TRP A 50 -1.11 5.85 7.74
CA TRP A 50 -0.19 6.99 7.83
C TRP A 50 -0.93 8.21 7.33
N SER A 51 -0.89 9.31 8.07
CA SER A 51 -1.51 10.55 7.61
C SER A 51 -0.64 11.78 7.87
N ARG A 52 -0.75 12.75 6.97
CA ARG A 52 -0.10 14.06 7.06
C ARG A 52 -1.17 15.13 6.83
N VAL A 53 -1.24 16.10 7.73
CA VAL A 53 -2.24 17.18 7.69
C VAL A 53 -1.52 18.51 7.49
N THR A 54 -1.99 19.30 6.54
CA THR A 54 -1.59 20.69 6.32
C THR A 54 -2.81 21.59 6.19
N THR A 55 -2.61 22.89 6.00
CA THR A 55 -3.70 23.85 5.77
C THR A 55 -4.46 23.58 4.47
N GLN A 56 -3.83 22.92 3.48
CA GLN A 56 -4.46 22.59 2.19
C GLN A 56 -5.30 21.31 2.24
N GLY A 57 -5.09 20.45 3.25
CA GLY A 57 -5.80 19.19 3.35
C GLY A 57 -5.04 18.11 4.12
N LYS A 58 -5.57 16.89 4.06
CA LYS A 58 -5.02 15.70 4.69
C LYS A 58 -4.70 14.65 3.63
N SER A 59 -3.45 14.23 3.55
CA SER A 59 -3.07 13.03 2.82
C SER A 59 -3.04 11.82 3.76
N ALA A 60 -3.39 10.66 3.23
CA ALA A 60 -3.36 9.40 3.95
C ALA A 60 -2.92 8.24 3.06
N VAL A 61 -2.14 7.33 3.64
CA VAL A 61 -1.78 6.03 3.09
C VAL A 61 -2.35 4.98 4.05
N HIS A 62 -3.30 4.18 3.60
CA HIS A 62 -4.00 3.20 4.41
C HIS A 62 -3.71 1.78 3.92
N LEU A 63 -3.36 0.89 4.85
CA LEU A 63 -3.30 -0.54 4.60
C LEU A 63 -4.65 -1.18 4.91
N GLN A 64 -5.31 -1.68 3.87
CA GLN A 64 -6.54 -2.44 3.96
C GLN A 64 -6.27 -3.91 3.71
N ARG A 65 -6.48 -4.76 4.72
CA ARG A 65 -6.45 -6.21 4.53
C ARG A 65 -7.68 -6.65 3.75
N ASN A 66 -7.50 -7.52 2.77
CA ASN A 66 -8.63 -8.10 2.05
C ASN A 66 -9.44 -9.03 2.96
N ARG A 67 -10.74 -9.19 2.67
CA ARG A 67 -11.71 -10.05 3.37
C ARG A 67 -11.20 -11.47 3.60
N TYR A 68 -10.41 -11.99 2.67
CA TYR A 68 -9.89 -13.35 2.73
C TYR A 68 -8.53 -13.45 3.44
N GLY A 69 -7.89 -12.32 3.77
CA GLY A 69 -6.64 -12.28 4.54
C GLY A 69 -5.39 -12.78 3.81
N TRP A 70 -5.44 -12.92 2.48
CA TRP A 70 -4.33 -13.37 1.63
C TRP A 70 -3.42 -12.23 1.18
N ASP A 71 -3.99 -11.04 1.10
CA ASP A 71 -3.39 -9.87 0.50
C ASP A 71 -3.79 -8.60 1.27
N VAL A 72 -2.98 -7.57 1.07
CA VAL A 72 -3.21 -6.22 1.57
C VAL A 72 -3.21 -5.25 0.39
N GLN A 73 -4.14 -4.31 0.43
CA GLN A 73 -4.22 -3.21 -0.50
C GLN A 73 -3.70 -1.93 0.16
N ILE A 74 -2.87 -1.18 -0.57
CA ILE A 74 -2.42 0.16 -0.22
C ILE A 74 -3.34 1.18 -0.87
N ILE A 75 -4.05 1.92 -0.03
CA ILE A 75 -5.02 2.92 -0.44
C ILE A 75 -4.44 4.30 -0.16
N LEU A 76 -4.30 5.10 -1.19
CA LEU A 76 -4.00 6.52 -1.06
C LEU A 76 -5.29 7.32 -0.89
N ARG A 77 -5.16 8.50 -0.30
CA ARG A 77 -6.27 9.42 -0.12
C ARG A 77 -5.75 10.83 0.07
N PHE A 78 -6.35 11.81 -0.58
CA PHE A 78 -6.21 13.21 -0.24
C PHE A 78 -7.59 13.77 0.07
N VAL A 79 -7.72 14.53 1.15
CA VAL A 79 -8.97 15.16 1.56
C VAL A 79 -8.71 16.64 1.69
N THR A 80 -9.32 17.45 0.83
CA THR A 80 -9.32 18.91 0.97
C THR A 80 -10.35 19.34 2.03
N PRO A 81 -10.19 20.53 2.64
CA PRO A 81 -11.22 21.10 3.50
C PRO A 81 -12.56 21.33 2.78
N ASP A 82 -12.56 21.39 1.43
CA ASP A 82 -13.76 21.54 0.59
C ASP A 82 -14.43 20.20 0.21
N GLY A 83 -13.78 19.05 0.48
CA GLY A 83 -14.41 17.72 0.40
C GLY A 83 -14.24 16.93 -0.91
N GLU A 84 -13.20 17.18 -1.71
CA GLU A 84 -12.94 16.50 -3.01
C GLU A 84 -11.62 15.67 -2.99
N PRO A 85 -11.39 14.75 -3.97
CA PRO A 85 -11.83 13.36 -4.02
C PRO A 85 -10.77 12.33 -3.53
N ASP A 86 -11.23 11.17 -3.05
CA ASP A 86 -10.41 10.01 -2.71
C ASP A 86 -9.67 9.44 -3.96
N VAL A 87 -8.36 9.65 -4.08
CA VAL A 87 -7.51 9.07 -5.15
C VAL A 87 -6.80 7.82 -4.65
N THR A 88 -7.03 6.66 -5.27
CA THR A 88 -6.35 5.39 -4.93
C THR A 88 -5.00 5.24 -5.63
N LEU A 89 -4.09 4.40 -5.11
CA LEU A 89 -2.76 4.20 -5.70
C LEU A 89 -2.83 3.72 -7.16
N ALA A 90 -3.90 3.00 -7.54
CA ALA A 90 -4.18 2.53 -8.90
C ALA A 90 -4.10 3.63 -9.97
N GLU A 91 -4.42 4.87 -9.61
CA GLU A 91 -4.41 6.03 -10.53
C GLU A 91 -3.00 6.46 -10.94
N PHE A 92 -1.96 6.04 -10.19
CA PHE A 92 -0.55 6.36 -10.47
C PHE A 92 0.15 5.29 -11.30
N PHE A 93 -0.51 4.17 -11.62
CA PHE A 93 0.12 3.09 -12.39
C PHE A 93 -0.43 3.07 -13.81
N GLU A 94 0.13 3.90 -14.69
CA GLU A 94 -0.31 3.98 -16.10
C GLU A 94 -0.19 2.64 -16.88
N ARG A 95 0.54 1.63 -16.38
CA ARG A 95 0.75 0.33 -17.06
C ARG A 95 1.11 -0.83 -16.13
N ALA A 96 0.20 -1.27 -15.26
CA ALA A 96 0.43 -2.51 -14.54
C ALA A 96 -0.55 -3.61 -15.02
N GLU A 97 -0.01 -4.74 -15.50
CA GLU A 97 -0.78 -5.95 -15.85
C GLU A 97 -1.46 -6.58 -14.60
N SER A 98 -1.21 -6.05 -13.41
CA SER A 98 -1.82 -6.41 -12.12
C SER A 98 -1.77 -5.21 -11.18
N ASP A 99 -2.78 -5.02 -10.31
CA ASP A 99 -2.86 -3.89 -9.36
C ASP A 99 -1.67 -3.90 -8.39
N PRO A 100 -0.67 -3.03 -8.57
CA PRO A 100 0.54 -3.05 -7.74
C PRO A 100 0.30 -2.43 -6.36
N GLY A 101 -0.87 -1.81 -6.14
CA GLY A 101 -1.36 -1.48 -4.81
C GLY A 101 -1.75 -2.72 -3.98
N THR A 102 -1.87 -3.90 -4.59
CA THR A 102 -2.25 -5.14 -3.89
C THR A 102 -1.05 -6.06 -3.75
N LEU A 103 -0.64 -6.30 -2.50
CA LEU A 103 0.47 -7.18 -2.14
C LEU A 103 -0.07 -8.45 -1.49
N ALA A 104 0.17 -9.61 -2.12
CA ALA A 104 -0.06 -10.89 -1.46
C ALA A 104 1.00 -11.12 -0.38
N PHE A 105 0.60 -11.57 0.80
CA PHE A 105 1.54 -11.76 1.91
C PHE A 105 2.64 -12.78 1.60
N VAL A 106 2.31 -13.82 0.82
CA VAL A 106 3.30 -14.81 0.38
C VAL A 106 4.33 -14.18 -0.56
N ASP A 107 3.89 -13.30 -1.46
CA ASP A 107 4.78 -12.63 -2.41
C ASP A 107 5.75 -11.67 -1.71
N VAL A 108 5.33 -11.01 -0.65
CA VAL A 108 6.25 -10.16 0.14
C VAL A 108 7.42 -10.97 0.71
N LEU A 109 7.18 -12.23 1.10
CA LEU A 109 8.22 -13.09 1.67
C LEU A 109 9.06 -13.79 0.60
N ASP A 110 8.41 -14.28 -0.47
CA ASP A 110 9.06 -15.07 -1.52
C ASP A 110 9.73 -14.18 -2.58
N ARG A 111 9.17 -12.99 -2.82
CA ARG A 111 9.54 -12.02 -3.86
C ARG A 111 9.61 -10.60 -3.27
N PRO A 112 10.64 -10.28 -2.46
CA PRO A 112 10.75 -8.97 -1.81
C PRO A 112 10.79 -7.79 -2.80
N ASP A 113 11.19 -8.03 -4.05
CA ASP A 113 11.14 -7.05 -5.14
C ASP A 113 9.73 -6.48 -5.38
N CYS A 114 8.66 -7.24 -5.10
CA CYS A 114 7.29 -6.74 -5.18
C CYS A 114 7.05 -5.60 -4.18
N LEU A 115 7.54 -5.74 -2.94
CA LEU A 115 7.44 -4.67 -1.94
C LEU A 115 8.33 -3.48 -2.30
N ASN A 116 9.54 -3.74 -2.81
CA ASN A 116 10.45 -2.68 -3.26
C ASN A 116 9.84 -1.82 -4.36
N LEU A 117 9.20 -2.44 -5.36
CA LEU A 117 8.52 -1.73 -6.44
C LEU A 117 7.42 -0.81 -5.92
N VAL A 118 6.64 -1.27 -4.94
CA VAL A 118 5.58 -0.46 -4.32
C VAL A 118 6.16 0.72 -3.55
N VAL A 119 7.23 0.51 -2.78
CA VAL A 119 7.94 1.57 -2.06
C VAL A 119 8.53 2.60 -3.03
N ASP A 120 9.08 2.15 -4.15
CA ASP A 120 9.66 2.99 -5.18
C ASP A 120 8.60 3.89 -5.81
N ILE A 121 7.45 3.32 -6.17
CA ILE A 121 6.36 4.09 -6.79
C ILE A 121 5.71 5.05 -5.78
N LEU A 122 5.60 4.66 -4.51
CA LEU A 122 5.18 5.59 -3.46
C LEU A 122 6.16 6.76 -3.33
N ARG A 123 7.47 6.49 -3.37
CA ARG A 123 8.52 7.50 -3.22
C ARG A 123 8.62 8.43 -4.43
N GLU A 124 8.60 7.89 -5.62
CA GLU A 124 8.91 8.62 -6.85
C GLU A 124 7.68 9.30 -7.46
N GLN A 125 6.47 8.80 -7.18
CA GLN A 125 5.25 9.29 -7.82
C GLN A 125 4.22 9.80 -6.81
N ALA A 126 3.78 8.95 -5.88
CA ALA A 126 2.68 9.31 -4.99
C ALA A 126 3.03 10.42 -4.00
N LEU A 127 4.21 10.34 -3.36
CA LEU A 127 4.65 11.34 -2.38
C LEU A 127 4.88 12.73 -3.03
N PRO A 128 5.58 12.85 -4.18
CA PRO A 128 5.68 14.11 -4.90
C PRO A 128 4.32 14.69 -5.29
N TRP A 129 3.38 13.83 -5.70
CA TRP A 129 2.02 14.28 -6.01
C TRP A 129 1.28 14.81 -4.77
N PHE A 130 1.35 14.12 -3.63
CA PHE A 130 0.80 14.62 -2.37
C PHE A 130 1.46 15.94 -1.95
N ASP A 131 2.77 16.09 -2.15
CA ASP A 131 3.47 17.31 -1.81
C ASP A 131 3.00 18.48 -2.69
N ALA A 132 2.81 18.26 -3.99
CA ALA A 132 2.23 19.24 -4.90
C ALA A 132 0.80 19.67 -4.49
N LEU A 133 -0.01 18.75 -3.95
CA LEU A 133 -1.34 19.08 -3.41
C LEU A 133 -1.29 19.82 -2.07
N HIS A 134 -0.31 19.50 -1.22
CA HIS A 134 -0.11 20.19 0.05
C HIS A 134 0.50 21.58 -0.14
N PHE A 135 1.23 21.80 -1.23
CA PHE A 135 1.93 23.05 -1.55
C PHE A 135 1.72 23.43 -3.02
N PRO A 136 0.47 23.75 -3.44
CA PRO A 136 0.22 24.19 -4.80
C PRO A 136 1.05 25.44 -5.07
N GLN A 137 1.86 25.42 -6.13
CA GLN A 137 2.58 26.62 -6.56
C GLN A 137 1.53 27.63 -7.04
N GLY A 138 1.42 28.75 -6.32
CA GLY A 138 0.52 29.86 -6.64
C GLY A 138 0.97 30.67 -7.84
#